data_AF-A0AAU3UTD0-F1
#
_entry.id   AF-A0AAU3UTD0-F1
#
_cell.length_a   1.000
_cell.length_b   1.000
_cell.length_c   1.000
_cell.angle_alpha   90.00
_cell.angle_beta   90.00
_cell.angle_gamma   90.00
#
_symmetry.space_group_name_H-M   'P 1'
#
loop_
_entity.id
_entity.type
_entity.pdbx_description
1 polymer ?
#
loop_
_entity_poly.entity_id
_entity_poly.type
_entity_poly.pdbx_seq_one_letter_code
_entity_poly.pdbx_strand_id
1 'polypeptide(L)'
;MSEHPDRSDHPAPDPLSIYVVRVACRDCGGIQDFPVDLAAFIGWAARRIPVQDTFAHLSAPDREYIRSRICPACWTKQFGTHPHHA
;
A
#
# COMPACT_ATOMS: atom_id res chain seq x y z
N MET A 1 10.34 6.70 -48.03
CA MET A 1 9.71 7.20 -46.80
C MET A 1 9.34 5.97 -45.99
N SER A 2 10.02 5.72 -44.89
CA SER A 2 9.81 4.51 -44.06
C SER A 2 9.20 4.96 -42.74
N GLU A 3 7.89 4.80 -42.60
CA GLU A 3 7.19 5.02 -41.34
C GLU A 3 7.14 3.66 -40.61
N HIS A 4 7.87 3.57 -39.50
CA HIS A 4 7.77 2.44 -38.58
C HIS A 4 6.48 2.59 -37.76
N PRO A 5 5.60 1.57 -37.73
CA PRO A 5 4.45 1.55 -36.83
C PRO A 5 4.81 0.71 -35.61
N ASP A 6 4.92 1.32 -34.43
CA ASP A 6 4.63 0.60 -33.17
C ASP A 6 4.46 1.60 -32.04
N ARG A 7 3.36 2.33 -32.07
CA ARG A 7 2.88 2.98 -30.86
C ARG A 7 2.04 1.91 -30.16
N SER A 8 2.70 1.00 -29.47
CA SER A 8 2.07 -0.03 -28.64
C SER A 8 0.94 0.61 -27.83
N ASP A 9 -0.29 0.34 -28.27
CA ASP A 9 -1.54 0.65 -27.58
C ASP A 9 -1.61 -0.29 -26.37
N HIS A 10 -0.78 -0.01 -25.37
CA HIS A 10 -0.97 -0.65 -24.08
C HIS A 10 -2.26 -0.06 -23.53
N PRO A 11 -3.32 -0.85 -23.32
CA PRO A 11 -4.49 -0.35 -22.65
C PRO A 11 -4.02 0.19 -21.30
N ALA A 12 -4.34 1.45 -21.02
CA ALA A 12 -4.14 2.00 -19.69
C ALA A 12 -4.80 1.03 -18.70
N PRO A 13 -4.12 0.64 -17.60
CA PRO A 13 -4.72 -0.27 -16.64
C PRO A 13 -6.08 0.28 -16.23
N ASP A 14 -7.09 -0.59 -16.32
CA ASP A 14 -8.47 -0.23 -16.02
C ASP A 14 -8.49 0.43 -14.64
N PRO A 15 -8.95 1.69 -14.49
CA PRO A 15 -8.86 2.48 -13.25
C PRO A 15 -9.69 1.89 -12.09
N LEU A 16 -10.27 0.70 -12.28
CA LEU A 16 -11.02 -0.09 -11.32
C LEU A 16 -10.29 -1.39 -10.92
N SER A 17 -9.05 -1.59 -11.36
CA SER A 17 -8.29 -2.79 -11.03
C SER A 17 -7.86 -2.78 -9.57
N ILE A 18 -8.66 -3.40 -8.70
CA ILE A 18 -8.33 -3.56 -7.28
C ILE A 18 -7.24 -4.62 -7.13
N TYR A 19 -6.10 -4.20 -6.58
CA TYR A 19 -5.03 -5.08 -6.13
C TYR A 19 -5.11 -5.29 -4.61
N VAL A 20 -4.69 -6.46 -4.13
CA VAL A 20 -4.69 -6.77 -2.69
C VAL A 20 -3.25 -6.87 -2.19
N VAL A 21 -2.87 -5.95 -1.30
CA VAL A 21 -1.56 -5.95 -0.64
C VAL A 21 -1.64 -6.83 0.60
N ARG A 22 -1.02 -8.01 0.53
CA ARG A 22 -0.89 -8.92 1.67
C ARG A 22 0.35 -8.60 2.49
N VAL A 23 0.16 -8.22 3.76
CA VAL A 23 1.23 -7.85 4.68
C VAL A 23 1.26 -8.83 5.85
N ALA A 24 2.44 -9.41 6.11
CA ALA A 24 2.69 -10.23 7.28
C ALA A 24 3.45 -9.41 8.34
N CYS A 25 2.99 -9.48 9.59
CA CYS A 25 3.65 -8.88 10.73
C CYS A 25 4.96 -9.61 11.02
N ARG A 26 6.06 -8.86 11.16
CA ARG A 26 7.38 -9.41 11.43
C ARG A 26 7.51 -10.02 12.82
N ASP A 27 6.66 -9.63 13.76
CA ASP A 27 6.73 -10.09 15.16
C ASP A 27 5.85 -11.32 15.42
N CYS A 28 4.57 -11.23 15.07
CA CYS A 28 3.59 -12.28 15.38
C CYS A 28 3.23 -13.16 14.18
N GLY A 29 3.72 -12.84 12.98
CA GLY A 29 3.39 -13.57 11.75
C GLY A 29 1.96 -13.35 11.23
N GLY A 30 1.13 -12.59 11.95
CA GLY A 30 -0.25 -12.29 11.54
C GLY A 30 -0.32 -11.65 10.16
N ILE A 31 -1.28 -12.06 9.34
CA ILE A 31 -1.43 -11.59 7.96
C ILE A 31 -2.65 -10.70 7.87
N GLN A 32 -2.52 -9.58 7.16
CA GLN A 32 -3.64 -8.70 6.82
C GLN A 32 -3.57 -8.30 5.35
N ASP A 33 -4.75 -8.22 4.73
CA ASP A 33 -4.93 -7.91 3.33
C ASP A 33 -5.52 -6.48 3.20
N PHE A 34 -4.89 -5.65 2.37
CA PHE A 34 -5.29 -4.26 2.14
C PHE A 34 -5.63 -4.05 0.65
N PRO A 35 -6.90 -3.79 0.30
CA PRO A 35 -7.27 -3.46 -1.08
C PRO A 35 -6.72 -2.08 -1.45
N VAL A 36 -6.29 -1.93 -2.70
CA VAL A 36 -5.77 -0.67 -3.24
C VAL A 36 -5.95 -0.65 -4.75
N ASP A 37 -6.08 0.52 -5.33
CA ASP A 37 -5.99 0.65 -6.79
C ASP A 37 -4.61 0.19 -7.29
N LEU A 38 -4.59 -0.63 -8.34
CA LEU A 38 -3.36 -1.22 -8.87
C LEU A 38 -2.39 -0.15 -9.37
N ALA A 39 -2.86 0.91 -10.03
CA ALA A 39 -2.00 1.97 -10.53
C ALA A 39 -1.37 2.75 -9.37
N ALA A 40 -2.15 3.05 -8.33
CA ALA A 40 -1.67 3.67 -7.10
C ALA A 40 -0.63 2.78 -6.38
N PHE A 41 -0.85 1.46 -6.31
CA PHE A 41 0.11 0.50 -5.77
C PHE A 41 1.43 0.50 -6.55
N ILE A 42 1.37 0.45 -7.88
CA ILE A 42 2.57 0.50 -8.74
C ILE A 42 3.34 1.81 -8.50
N GLY A 43 2.65 2.95 -8.40
CA GLY A 43 3.26 4.25 -8.10
C GLY A 43 3.97 4.26 -6.75
N TRP A 44 3.35 3.70 -5.71
CA TRP A 44 3.95 3.55 -4.39
C TRP A 44 5.15 2.60 -4.38
N ALA A 45 5.01 1.42 -5.00
CA ALA A 45 6.09 0.43 -5.11
C ALA A 45 7.31 1.00 -5.85
N ALA A 46 7.08 1.85 -6.85
CA ALA A 46 8.11 2.60 -7.56
C ALA A 46 8.63 3.84 -6.81
N ARG A 47 8.16 4.10 -5.58
CA ARG A 47 8.51 5.26 -4.73
C ARG A 47 8.19 6.63 -5.35
N ARG A 48 7.18 6.68 -6.22
CA ARG A 48 6.74 7.92 -6.89
C ARG A 48 5.57 8.59 -6.18
N ILE A 49 4.81 7.83 -5.40
CA ILE A 49 3.64 8.28 -4.65
C ILE A 49 3.84 7.89 -3.17
N PRO A 50 3.61 8.80 -2.20
CA PRO A 50 3.73 8.46 -0.79
C PRO A 50 2.60 7.52 -0.34
N VAL A 51 2.87 6.73 0.70
CA VAL A 51 1.89 5.77 1.27
C VAL A 51 0.59 6.46 1.74
N GLN A 52 0.65 7.73 2.10
CA GLN A 52 -0.49 8.53 2.55
C GLN A 52 -1.50 8.75 1.42
N ASP A 53 -1.01 8.97 0.20
CA ASP A 53 -1.86 9.21 -0.97
C ASP A 53 -2.35 7.88 -1.54
N THR A 54 -1.46 6.89 -1.66
CA THR A 54 -1.82 5.55 -2.18
C THR A 54 -2.85 4.83 -1.32
N PHE A 55 -2.77 4.98 0.01
CA PHE A 55 -3.67 4.33 0.96
C PHE A 55 -4.42 5.36 1.81
N ALA A 56 -4.90 6.44 1.18
CA ALA A 56 -5.61 7.52 1.85
C ALA A 56 -6.86 7.05 2.61
N HIS A 57 -7.52 6.01 2.09
CA HIS A 57 -8.71 5.40 2.69
C HIS A 57 -8.45 4.57 3.95
N LEU A 58 -7.19 4.23 4.24
CA LEU A 58 -6.82 3.45 5.42
C LEU A 58 -6.65 4.35 6.66
N SER A 59 -6.64 3.74 7.84
CA SER A 59 -6.25 4.43 9.07
C SER A 59 -4.74 4.72 9.10
N ALA A 60 -4.31 5.65 9.95
CA ALA A 60 -2.88 5.89 10.15
C ALA A 60 -2.13 4.63 10.67
N PRO A 61 -2.66 3.86 11.63
CA PRO A 61 -2.06 2.58 12.04
C PRO A 61 -1.91 1.57 10.90
N ASP A 62 -2.91 1.44 10.03
CA ASP A 62 -2.85 0.49 8.91
C ASP A 62 -1.80 0.89 7.86
N ARG A 63 -1.71 2.19 7.55
CA ARG A 63 -0.64 2.70 6.68
C ARG A 63 0.74 2.45 7.26
N GLU A 64 0.91 2.66 8.56
CA GLU A 64 2.17 2.37 9.24
C GLU A 64 2.44 0.86 9.29
N TYR A 65 1.42 0.01 9.40
CA TYR A 65 1.60 -1.44 9.29
C TYR A 65 2.11 -1.84 7.91
N ILE A 66 1.53 -1.32 6.83
CA ILE A 66 2.01 -1.57 5.45
C ILE A 66 3.50 -1.19 5.29
N ARG A 67 3.92 -0.08 5.92
CA ARG A 67 5.29 0.44 5.85
C ARG A 67 6.28 -0.31 6.74
N SER A 68 5.99 -0.45 8.03
CA SER A 68 6.88 -1.02 9.05
C SER A 68 6.87 -2.55 9.07
N ARG A 69 5.77 -3.15 8.60
CA ARG A 69 5.42 -4.56 8.79
C ARG A 69 5.30 -4.97 10.25
N ILE A 70 4.86 -4.07 11.12
CA ILE A 70 4.47 -4.36 12.50
C ILE A 70 2.98 -4.05 12.65
N CYS A 71 2.18 -5.06 13.01
CA CYS A 71 0.73 -4.86 13.14
C CYS A 71 0.39 -3.94 14.33
N PRO A 72 -0.77 -3.28 14.34
CA PRO A 72 -1.13 -2.34 15.40
C PRO A 72 -1.03 -2.94 16.81
N ALA A 73 -1.44 -4.20 17.00
CA ALA A 73 -1.34 -4.88 18.28
C ALA A 73 0.11 -5.08 18.75
N CYS A 74 1.01 -5.50 17.85
CA CYS A 74 2.43 -5.66 18.16
C CYS A 74 3.11 -4.30 18.41
N TRP A 75 2.72 -3.28 17.65
CA TRP A 75 3.20 -1.91 17.87
C TRP A 75 2.84 -1.41 19.27
N THR A 76 1.57 -1.53 19.67
CA THR A 76 1.13 -1.15 21.01
C THR A 76 1.82 -1.96 22.10
N LYS A 77 2.10 -3.24 21.86
CA LYS A 77 2.86 -4.07 22.81
C LYS A 77 4.30 -3.61 23.00
N GLN A 78 4.97 -3.14 21.93
CA GLN A 78 6.37 -2.70 22.00
C GLN A 78 6.52 -1.27 22.53
N PHE A 79 5.68 -0.34 22.07
CA PHE A 79 5.85 1.09 22.31
C PHE A 79 4.82 1.69 23.27
N GLY A 80 3.87 0.88 23.74
CA GLY A 80 2.72 1.33 24.53
C GLY A 80 1.61 1.96 23.70
N THR A 81 0.50 2.30 24.34
CA THR A 81 -0.52 3.19 23.76
C THR A 81 0.00 4.62 23.76
N HIS A 82 -0.18 5.37 22.67
CA HIS A 82 0.09 6.80 22.66
C HIS A 82 -0.65 7.48 23.83
N PRO A 83 0.02 8.31 24.66
CA PRO A 83 -0.56 8.87 25.88
C PRO A 83 -1.59 10.00 25.67
N HIS A 84 -2.24 10.10 24.51
CA HIS A 84 -3.17 11.19 24.17
C HIS A 84 -4.63 10.76 23.98
N HIS A 85 -5.02 9.64 24.57
CA HIS A 85 -6.44 9.33 24.79
C HIS A 85 -6.63 8.85 26.23
N ALA A 86 -6.87 9.82 27.11
CA ALA A 86 -7.59 9.67 28.36
C ALA A 86 -8.93 10.41 28.21
#